data_AF-A0A7W1J8I4-F1
#
_entry.id   AF-A0A7W1J8I4-F1
#
_cell.length_a   1.000
_cell.length_b   1.000
_cell.length_c   1.000
_cell.angle_alpha   90.00
_cell.angle_beta   90.00
_cell.angle_gamma   90.00
#
_symmetry.space_group_name_H-M   'P 1'
#
loop_
_entity.id
_entity.type
_entity.pdbx_description
1 polymer ?
#
loop_
_entity_poly.entity_id
_entity_poly.type
_entity_poly.pdbx_seq_one_letter_code
_entity_poly.pdbx_strand_id
1 'polypeptide(L)' 'AIGYCLLDAVINYTSSKYQVGLSVENLLNKKWNQAQFDTESRLKNETRSISELHYTPGTPFFLKGSVAFFF' A
#
# COMPACT_ATOMS: atom_id res chain seq x y z
N ALA A 1 -13.17 8.57 -10.82
CA ALA A 1 -11.99 7.95 -10.20
C ALA A 1 -11.39 6.95 -11.19
N ILE A 2 -10.08 6.94 -11.37
CA ILE A 2 -9.39 5.91 -12.14
C ILE A 2 -9.29 4.69 -11.22
N GLY A 3 -10.05 3.65 -11.51
CA GLY A 3 -9.95 2.40 -10.76
C GLY A 3 -8.60 1.73 -11.01
N TYR A 4 -7.95 1.26 -9.96
CA TYR A 4 -6.75 0.44 -10.05
C TYR A 4 -7.00 -0.90 -9.34
N CYS A 5 -6.42 -1.96 -9.87
CA CYS A 5 -6.47 -3.29 -9.27
C CYS A 5 -5.11 -3.57 -8.64
N LEU A 6 -5.11 -3.78 -7.33
CA LEU A 6 -3.96 -4.26 -6.57
C LEU A 6 -4.17 -5.74 -6.29
N LEU A 7 -3.09 -6.50 -6.39
CA LEU A 7 -3.10 -7.93 -6.15
C LEU A 7 -1.95 -8.26 -5.22
N ASP A 8 -2.30 -8.83 -4.08
CA ASP A 8 -1.38 -9.29 -3.07
C ASP A 8 -1.53 -10.80 -2.92
N ALA A 9 -0.43 -11.49 -2.68
CA ALA A 9 -0.39 -12.94 -2.56
C ALA A 9 0.34 -13.34 -1.27
N VAL A 10 -0.27 -14.23 -0.50
CA VAL A 10 0.34 -14.76 0.72
C VAL A 10 0.24 -16.28 0.69
N ILE A 11 1.39 -16.94 0.84
CA ILE A 11 1.53 -18.39 0.87
C ILE A 11 2.16 -18.76 2.20
N ASN A 12 1.51 -19.63 2.96
CA ASN A 12 2.05 -20.18 4.20
C ASN A 12 2.04 -21.70 4.10
N TYR A 13 3.19 -22.31 4.41
CA TYR A 13 3.36 -23.74 4.52
C TYR A 13 3.71 -24.08 5.96
N THR A 14 2.79 -24.75 6.66
CA THR A 14 2.96 -25.16 8.06
C THR A 14 3.17 -26.66 8.14
N SER A 15 4.20 -27.06 8.86
CA SER A 15 4.51 -28.45 9.23
C SER A 15 4.60 -28.58 10.75
N SER A 16 4.74 -29.81 11.26
CA SER A 16 4.69 -30.10 12.70
C SER A 16 5.81 -29.44 13.53
N LYS A 17 6.90 -29.00 12.89
CA LYS A 17 8.09 -28.44 13.58
C LYS A 17 8.52 -27.08 13.03
N TYR A 18 7.92 -26.63 11.93
CA TYR A 18 8.29 -25.37 11.30
C TYR A 18 7.16 -24.84 10.42
N GLN A 19 7.14 -23.54 10.21
CA GLN A 19 6.29 -22.86 9.27
C GLN A 19 7.15 -21.95 8.39
N VAL A 20 6.89 -21.96 7.10
CA VAL A 20 7.50 -21.06 6.13
C VAL A 20 6.39 -20.20 5.53
N GLY A 21 6.55 -18.90 5.58
CA GLY A 21 5.66 -17.93 4.97
C GLY A 21 6.35 -17.15 3.85
N LEU A 22 5.60 -16.84 2.81
CA LEU A 22 5.97 -15.93 1.74
C LEU A 22 4.81 -14.97 1.51
N SER A 23 5.06 -13.67 1.61
CA SER A 23 4.10 -12.62 1.31
C SER A 23 4.66 -11.74 0.19
N VAL A 24 3.83 -11.47 -0.81
CA VAL A 24 4.15 -10.58 -1.92
C VAL A 24 3.06 -9.52 -2.02
N GLU A 25 3.47 -8.26 -1.92
CA GLU A 25 2.59 -7.11 -2.03
C GLU A 25 2.80 -6.43 -3.38
N ASN A 26 1.72 -5.92 -3.96
CA ASN A 26 1.67 -5.25 -5.25
C ASN A 26 2.29 -6.11 -6.39
N LEU A 27 1.81 -7.34 -6.55
CA LEU A 27 2.31 -8.33 -7.51
C LEU A 27 2.30 -7.83 -8.96
N LEU A 28 1.34 -6.95 -9.29
CA LEU A 28 1.18 -6.33 -10.60
C LEU A 28 2.05 -5.09 -10.81
N ASN A 29 2.86 -4.73 -9.81
CA ASN A 29 3.74 -3.56 -9.78
C ASN A 29 3.05 -2.28 -10.29
N LYS A 30 1.81 -2.06 -9.85
CA LYS A 30 1.01 -0.90 -10.25
C LYS A 30 1.40 0.29 -9.39
N LYS A 31 1.58 1.45 -10.04
CA LYS A 31 1.72 2.73 -9.35
C LYS A 31 0.34 3.19 -8.92
N TRP A 32 0.14 3.37 -7.62
CA TRP A 32 -1.12 3.80 -7.03
C TRP A 32 -0.84 4.72 -5.84
N ASN A 33 -1.86 5.48 -5.44
CA ASN A 33 -1.78 6.39 -4.30
C ASN A 33 -2.63 5.82 -3.17
N GLN A 34 -2.04 5.66 -1.98
CA GLN A 34 -2.71 5.08 -0.82
C GLN A 34 -3.77 6.00 -0.23
N ALA A 35 -3.50 7.29 -0.26
CA ALA A 35 -4.46 8.32 0.13
C ALA A 35 -4.29 9.52 -0.79
N GLN A 36 -5.42 10.11 -1.16
CA GLN A 36 -5.50 11.40 -1.82
C GLN A 36 -6.10 12.37 -0.82
N PHE A 37 -5.29 13.29 -0.29
CA PHE A 37 -5.78 14.39 0.54
C PHE A 37 -5.88 15.62 -0.36
N ASP A 38 -7.10 15.95 -0.75
CA ASP A 38 -7.42 17.24 -1.34
C ASP A 38 -7.74 18.18 -0.19
N THR A 39 -6.77 19.03 0.17
CA THR A 39 -6.98 20.03 1.21
C THR A 39 -7.14 21.37 0.54
N GLU A 40 -8.38 21.87 0.55
CA GLU A 40 -8.66 23.24 0.15
C GLU A 40 -8.37 24.18 1.31
N SER A 41 -7.37 25.04 1.13
CA SER A 41 -7.04 26.11 2.08
C SER A 41 -7.41 27.45 1.47
N ARG A 42 -8.04 28.31 2.29
CA ARG A 42 -8.37 29.68 1.90
C ARG A 42 -8.07 30.62 3.07
N LEU A 43 -7.08 31.49 2.91
CA LEU A 43 -6.87 32.60 3.85
C LEU A 43 -7.97 33.66 3.70
N LYS A 44 -8.28 34.38 4.79
CA LYS A 44 -9.33 35.44 4.85
C LYS A 44 -9.22 36.51 3.74
N ASN A 45 -8.01 36.73 3.18
CA ASN A 45 -7.73 37.73 2.16
C ASN A 45 -7.57 37.18 0.73
N GLU A 46 -7.83 35.89 0.46
CA GLU A 46 -7.70 35.32 -0.88
C GLU A 46 -9.05 35.22 -1.64
N THR A 47 -9.04 35.69 -2.89
CA THR A 47 -10.20 35.71 -3.79
C THR A 47 -10.53 34.33 -4.38
N ARG A 48 -9.58 33.38 -4.38
CA ARG A 48 -9.76 31.98 -4.81
C ARG A 48 -9.14 31.02 -3.81
N SER A 49 -9.85 29.91 -3.55
CA SER A 49 -9.34 28.78 -2.73
C SER A 49 -8.18 28.10 -3.46
N ILE A 50 -7.12 27.73 -2.74
CA ILE A 50 -6.00 26.94 -3.28
C ILE A 50 -6.26 25.49 -2.88
N SER A 51 -6.44 24.63 -3.88
CA SER A 51 -6.47 23.17 -3.68
C SER A 51 -5.04 22.65 -3.77
N GLU A 52 -4.53 22.12 -2.65
CA GLU A 52 -3.28 21.38 -2.63
C GLU A 52 -3.58 19.87 -2.58
N LEU A 53 -3.06 19.18 -3.58
CA LEU A 53 -3.24 17.74 -3.73
C LEU A 53 -2.00 17.00 -3.21
N HIS A 54 -2.12 16.49 -1.98
CA HIS A 54 -1.10 15.69 -1.32
C HIS A 54 -1.42 14.21 -1.48
N TYR A 55 -0.43 13.42 -1.91
CA TYR A 55 -0.59 11.98 -2.10
C TYR A 55 0.43 11.20 -1.28
N THR A 56 -0.05 10.22 -0.53
CA THR A 56 0.82 9.19 0.03
C THR A 56 1.03 8.12 -1.04
N PRO A 57 2.25 7.96 -1.57
CA PRO A 57 2.51 6.92 -2.56
C PRO A 57 2.20 5.55 -1.96
N GLY A 58 1.51 4.70 -2.73
CA GLY A 58 1.19 3.35 -2.31
C GLY A 58 2.43 2.45 -2.25
N THR A 59 2.29 1.32 -1.56
CA THR A 59 3.38 0.35 -1.40
C THR A 59 3.87 -0.13 -2.77
N PRO A 60 5.19 -0.05 -3.06
CA PRO A 60 5.76 -0.63 -4.26
C PRO A 60 5.71 -2.17 -4.18
N PHE A 61 6.12 -2.85 -5.26
CA PHE A 61 6.33 -4.30 -5.21
C PHE A 61 7.24 -4.68 -4.03
N PHE A 62 6.73 -5.49 -3.10
CA PHE A 62 7.46 -5.89 -1.89
C PHE A 62 7.34 -7.39 -1.66
N LEU A 63 8.46 -8.05 -1.34
CA LEU A 63 8.54 -9.48 -1.10
C LEU A 63 9.07 -9.71 0.32
N LYS A 64 8.33 -10.49 1.11
CA LYS A 64 8.68 -10.85 2.48
C LYS A 64 8.66 -12.36 2.66
N GLY A 65 9.78 -12.92 3.13
CA GLY A 65 9.86 -14.30 3.60
C GLY A 65 9.82 -14.37 5.13
N SER A 66 9.21 -15.41 5.68
CA SER A 66 9.24 -15.73 7.11
C SER A 66 9.50 -17.21 7.32
N VAL A 67 10.24 -17.54 8.39
CA VAL A 67 10.44 -18.91 8.84
C VAL A 67 10.25 -18.92 10.35
N ALA A 68 9.40 -19.81 10.84
CA ALA A 68 9.14 -20.04 12.25
C ALA A 68 9.45 -21.50 12.58
N PHE A 69 10.05 -21.75 13.75
CA PHE A 69 10.28 -23.08 14.27
C PHE A 69 9.39 -23.30 15.50
N PHE A 70 8.77 -24.47 15.57
CA PHE A 70 7.93 -24.87 16.69
C PHE A 70 8.68 -25.94 17.50
N PHE A 71 8.88 -25.66 18.79
CA PHE A 71 9.56 -26.54 19.74
C PHE A 71 8.56 -27.38 20.53
#